data_AF-A0A1B6AL79-F1
#
_entry.id   AF-A0A1B6AL79-F1
#
_cell.length_a   1.000
_cell.length_b   1.000
_cell.length_c   1.000
_cell.angle_alpha   90.00
_cell.angle_beta   90.00
_cell.angle_gamma   90.00
#
_symmetry.space_group_name_H-M   'P 1'
#
loop_
_entity.id
_entity.type
_entity.pdbx_description
1 polymer ?
#
loop_
_entity_poly.entity_id
_entity_poly.type
_entity_poly.pdbx_seq_one_letter_code
_entity_poly.pdbx_strand_id
1 'polypeptide(L)'
;MSDATERPADRRAQPDADAWAAACAEDLEAEKARRRATYGPPPGSAAEELRRLADAVTDKLAGIQLPGALGGMAAQSAVSQLFKQAKAVVEPVIERNPDVFDHLATAGSELLAAYRSAVEGSERRWTRDDFDDRPAGRRGDGPGDDDGPTGTERIDLD
;
A
#
# COMPACT_ATOMS: atom_id res chain seq x y z
N MET A 1 -55.20 -10.32 3.12
CA MET A 1 -54.02 -9.55 2.73
C MET A 1 -53.94 -8.34 3.65
N SER A 2 -53.32 -8.53 4.81
CA SER A 2 -53.03 -7.46 5.78
C SER A 2 -51.60 -7.69 6.27
N ASP A 3 -50.76 -6.73 5.89
CA ASP A 3 -49.49 -6.27 6.46
C ASP A 3 -48.59 -7.26 7.22
N ALA A 4 -47.42 -7.55 6.63
CA ALA A 4 -46.32 -8.30 7.27
C ALA A 4 -45.06 -7.42 7.43
N THR A 5 -45.24 -6.11 7.62
CA THR A 5 -44.13 -5.17 7.85
C THR A 5 -44.37 -4.23 9.03
N GLU A 6 -45.05 -4.72 10.07
CA GLU A 6 -44.98 -4.06 11.38
C GLU A 6 -43.63 -4.37 12.03
N ARG A 7 -42.61 -3.62 11.59
CA ARG A 7 -41.31 -3.55 12.27
C ARG A 7 -41.56 -2.91 13.64
N PRO A 8 -41.21 -3.56 14.76
CA PRO A 8 -41.37 -2.93 16.07
C PRO A 8 -40.56 -1.64 16.09
N ALA A 9 -41.27 -0.52 16.16
CA ALA A 9 -40.70 0.79 16.39
C ALA A 9 -40.28 0.86 17.87
N ASP A 10 -39.23 0.12 18.25
CA ASP A 10 -38.62 0.30 19.55
C ASP A 10 -37.11 0.08 19.50
N ARG A 11 -36.41 1.18 19.25
CA ARG A 11 -35.36 1.75 20.10
C ARG A 11 -34.45 2.57 19.21
N ARG A 12 -34.42 3.87 19.45
CA ARG A 12 -33.40 4.80 18.96
C ARG A 12 -32.03 4.36 19.51
N ALA A 13 -31.44 3.29 18.99
CA ALA A 13 -30.00 3.18 19.01
C ALA A 13 -29.53 4.19 17.96
N GLN A 14 -28.92 5.28 18.43
CA GLN A 14 -28.13 6.08 17.50
C GLN A 14 -27.18 5.11 16.79
N PRO A 15 -27.03 5.20 15.45
CA PRO A 15 -26.04 4.40 14.76
C PRO A 15 -24.72 4.65 15.47
N ASP A 16 -24.13 3.58 16.00
CA ASP A 16 -22.82 3.65 16.62
C ASP A 16 -21.84 4.10 15.54
N ALA A 17 -21.30 5.30 15.74
CA ALA A 17 -20.38 5.92 14.80
C ALA A 17 -19.14 5.04 14.55
N ASP A 18 -18.81 4.19 15.53
CA ASP A 18 -17.65 3.32 15.50
C ASP A 18 -17.98 1.88 15.08
N ALA A 19 -19.26 1.54 14.84
CA ALA A 19 -19.63 0.17 14.43
C ALA A 19 -18.96 -0.25 13.12
N TRP A 20 -18.78 0.69 12.19
CA TRP A 20 -18.02 0.42 10.96
C TRP A 20 -16.53 0.21 11.24
N ALA A 21 -15.95 1.05 12.10
CA ALA A 21 -14.55 0.91 12.48
C ALA A 21 -14.29 -0.42 13.21
N ALA A 22 -15.20 -0.84 14.09
CA ALA A 22 -15.14 -2.12 14.79
C ALA A 22 -15.24 -3.30 13.81
N ALA A 23 -16.22 -3.28 12.89
CA ALA A 23 -16.36 -4.32 11.87
C ALA A 23 -15.11 -4.41 10.97
N CYS A 24 -14.55 -3.27 10.55
CA CYS A 24 -13.31 -3.25 9.77
C CYS A 24 -12.11 -3.76 10.57
N ALA A 25 -12.02 -3.45 11.86
CA ALA A 25 -10.95 -3.96 12.72
C ALA A 25 -11.03 -5.48 12.88
N GLU A 26 -12.24 -6.03 13.07
CA GLU A 26 -12.46 -7.47 13.15
C GLU A 26 -12.11 -8.20 11.85
N ASP A 27 -12.54 -7.66 10.70
CA ASP A 27 -12.22 -8.24 9.38
C ASP A 27 -10.72 -8.19 9.09
N LEU A 28 -10.05 -7.09 9.45
CA LEU A 28 -8.61 -6.95 9.29
C LEU A 28 -7.82 -7.91 10.19
N GLU A 29 -8.28 -8.17 11.41
CA GLU A 29 -7.67 -9.19 12.28
C GLU A 29 -7.91 -10.61 11.77
N ALA A 30 -9.10 -10.90 11.23
CA ALA A 30 -9.41 -12.18 10.59
C ALA A 30 -8.51 -12.43 9.36
N GLU A 31 -8.31 -11.41 8.52
CA GLU A 31 -7.43 -11.50 7.35
C GLU A 31 -5.96 -11.65 7.74
N LYS A 32 -5.49 -10.90 8.76
CA LYS A 32 -4.13 -11.11 9.32
C LYS A 32 -3.95 -12.54 9.82
N ALA A 33 -4.95 -13.10 10.49
CA ALA A 33 -4.91 -14.48 10.97
C ALA A 33 -4.84 -15.49 9.82
N ARG A 34 -5.65 -15.32 8.76
CA ARG A 34 -5.60 -16.14 7.54
C ARG A 34 -4.24 -16.07 6.87
N ARG A 35 -3.69 -14.87 6.68
CA ARG A 35 -2.34 -14.70 6.09
C ARG A 35 -1.25 -15.34 6.91
N ARG A 36 -1.30 -15.23 8.25
CA ARG A 36 -0.36 -15.92 9.15
C ARG A 36 -0.44 -17.43 9.00
N ALA A 37 -1.63 -17.99 8.84
CA ALA A 37 -1.82 -19.43 8.63
C ALA A 37 -1.26 -19.89 7.28
N THR A 38 -1.44 -19.11 6.21
CA THR A 38 -1.00 -19.48 4.84
C THR A 38 0.48 -19.21 4.59
N TYR A 39 1.00 -18.06 5.02
CA TYR A 39 2.33 -17.56 4.65
C TYR A 39 3.33 -17.55 5.82
N GLY A 40 2.89 -17.95 7.01
CA GLY A 40 3.70 -17.89 8.23
C GLY A 40 3.70 -16.50 8.90
N PRO A 41 4.46 -16.34 10.01
CA PRO A 41 4.56 -15.07 10.71
C PRO A 41 5.06 -13.99 9.75
N PRO A 42 4.41 -12.80 9.68
CA PRO A 42 4.94 -11.72 8.89
C PRO A 42 6.35 -11.36 9.39
N PRO A 43 7.28 -10.97 8.52
CA PRO A 43 8.46 -10.22 8.96
C PRO A 43 7.99 -9.02 9.79
N GLY A 44 8.85 -8.47 10.64
CA GLY A 44 8.50 -7.41 11.60
C GLY A 44 7.62 -6.31 11.00
N SER A 45 6.82 -5.63 11.82
CA SER A 45 5.91 -4.61 11.30
C SER A 45 6.68 -3.61 10.42
N ALA A 46 6.08 -3.16 9.32
CA ALA A 46 6.75 -2.23 8.40
C ALA A 46 7.23 -0.96 9.12
N ALA A 47 6.52 -0.54 10.17
CA ALA A 47 6.94 0.55 11.04
C ALA A 47 8.21 0.23 11.85
N GLU A 48 8.36 -1.02 12.30
CA GLU A 48 9.56 -1.52 12.98
C GLU A 48 10.77 -1.52 12.03
N GLU A 49 10.59 -2.01 10.80
CA GLU A 49 11.66 -2.04 9.79
C GLU A 49 12.04 -0.63 9.32
N LEU A 50 11.07 0.29 9.20
CA LEU A 50 11.35 1.70 8.91
C LEU A 50 12.13 2.36 10.05
N ARG A 51 11.77 2.07 11.31
CA ARG A 51 12.53 2.53 12.47
C ARG A 51 13.95 1.96 12.45
N ARG A 52 14.14 0.67 12.17
CA ARG A 52 15.47 0.05 12.05
C ARG A 52 16.31 0.65 10.94
N LEU A 53 15.70 0.95 9.79
CA LEU A 53 16.37 1.66 8.70
C LEU A 53 16.78 3.07 9.12
N ALA A 54 15.86 3.81 9.74
CA ALA A 54 16.14 5.15 10.26
C ALA A 54 17.29 5.11 11.26
N ASP A 55 17.23 4.18 12.23
CA ASP A 55 18.27 3.97 13.25
C ASP A 55 19.62 3.65 12.60
N ALA A 56 19.66 2.74 11.63
CA ALA A 56 20.88 2.39 10.90
C ALA A 56 21.47 3.57 10.10
N VAL A 57 20.60 4.41 9.52
CA VAL A 57 21.03 5.63 8.83
C VAL A 57 21.57 6.67 9.82
N THR A 58 20.91 6.86 10.97
CA THR A 58 21.40 7.75 12.02
C THR A 58 22.70 7.26 12.64
N ASP A 59 22.86 5.96 12.89
CA ASP A 59 24.10 5.38 13.38
C ASP A 59 25.23 5.57 12.38
N LYS A 60 24.95 5.38 11.08
CA LYS A 60 25.92 5.66 10.02
C LYS A 60 26.29 7.14 9.95
N LEU A 61 25.32 8.03 10.14
CA LEU A 61 25.52 9.47 10.15
C LEU A 61 26.25 9.96 11.41
N ALA A 62 26.02 9.33 12.57
CA ALA A 62 26.71 9.61 13.83
C ALA A 62 28.16 9.09 13.83
N GLY A 63 28.41 7.96 13.15
CA GLY A 63 29.75 7.43 12.92
C GLY A 63 30.62 8.32 12.01
N ILE A 64 29.98 9.18 11.21
CA ILE A 64 30.64 10.34 10.60
C ILE A 64 30.71 11.39 11.71
N GLN A 65 31.82 11.43 12.46
CA GLN A 65 32.01 12.40 13.53
C GLN A 65 31.75 13.82 13.02
N LEU A 66 30.56 14.34 13.33
CA LEU A 66 30.16 15.70 13.05
C LEU A 66 30.58 16.55 14.25
N PRO A 67 31.60 17.42 14.09
CA PRO A 67 32.00 18.28 15.19
C PRO A 67 30.88 19.28 15.48
N GLY A 68 30.32 19.24 16.71
CA GLY A 68 29.59 20.37 17.29
C GLY A 68 28.07 20.23 17.47
N ALA A 69 27.54 19.03 17.67
CA ALA A 69 26.12 18.84 18.00
C ALA A 69 25.80 19.16 19.48
N LEU A 70 25.91 20.41 19.91
CA LEU A 70 25.26 20.90 21.13
C LEU A 70 24.70 22.31 20.91
N GLY A 71 23.41 22.37 20.59
CA GLY A 71 22.53 23.50 20.95
C GLY A 71 22.49 24.71 20.01
N GLY A 72 21.36 24.86 19.28
CA GLY A 72 20.76 26.17 18.94
C GLY A 72 21.45 27.02 17.86
N MET A 73 20.70 27.37 16.81
CA MET A 73 21.01 28.40 15.77
C MET A 73 22.29 28.22 14.92
N ALA A 74 23.28 27.42 15.35
CA ALA A 74 24.49 27.09 14.57
C ALA A 74 24.33 25.82 13.70
N ALA A 75 23.18 25.14 13.77
CA ALA A 75 22.94 23.91 13.01
C ALA A 75 22.96 24.14 11.48
N GLN A 76 22.47 25.29 11.00
CA GLN A 76 22.45 25.58 9.56
C GLN A 76 23.86 25.84 8.99
N SER A 77 24.73 26.50 9.75
CA SER A 77 26.13 26.71 9.37
C SER A 77 26.94 25.41 9.44
N ALA A 78 26.71 24.57 10.46
CA ALA A 78 27.33 23.26 10.57
C ALA A 78 26.91 22.31 9.43
N VAL A 79 25.62 22.29 9.08
CA VAL A 79 25.11 21.52 7.92
C VAL A 79 25.69 22.05 6.61
N SER A 80 25.79 23.37 6.44
CA SER A 80 26.40 23.98 5.26
C SER A 80 27.90 23.69 5.14
N GLN A 81 28.63 23.65 6.27
CA GLN A 81 30.04 23.25 6.30
C GLN A 81 30.22 21.76 6.04
N LEU A 82 29.34 20.92 6.59
CA LEU A 82 29.31 19.49 6.29
C LEU A 82 29.04 19.25 4.80
N PHE A 83 28.06 19.93 4.23
CA PHE A 83 27.76 19.83 2.80
C PHE A 83 28.96 20.25 1.94
N LYS A 84 29.64 21.34 2.31
CA LYS A 84 30.86 21.78 1.63
C LYS A 84 32.01 20.78 1.78
N GLN A 85 32.19 20.17 2.95
CA GLN A 85 33.23 19.15 3.18
C GLN A 85 32.92 17.84 2.46
N ALA A 86 31.68 17.38 2.52
CA ALA A 86 31.21 16.22 1.77
C ALA A 86 31.40 16.46 0.26
N LYS A 87 31.02 17.63 -0.24
CA LYS A 87 31.29 18.02 -1.62
C LYS A 87 32.78 18.00 -1.94
N ALA A 88 33.63 18.59 -1.09
CA ALA A 88 35.08 18.62 -1.32
C ALA A 88 35.75 17.23 -1.35
N VAL A 89 35.19 16.24 -0.63
CA VAL A 89 35.69 14.85 -0.65
C VAL A 89 35.12 14.05 -1.82
N VAL A 90 33.90 14.35 -2.23
CA VAL A 90 33.19 13.61 -3.28
C VAL A 90 33.50 14.15 -4.68
N GLU A 91 33.72 15.45 -4.85
CA GLU A 91 34.05 16.09 -6.13
C GLU A 91 35.22 15.39 -6.85
N PRO A 92 36.36 15.10 -6.18
CA PRO A 92 37.49 14.41 -6.83
C PRO A 92 37.16 12.96 -7.22
N VAL A 93 36.18 12.34 -6.58
CA VAL A 93 35.73 10.97 -6.89
C VAL A 93 34.76 10.98 -8.07
N ILE A 94 33.88 11.98 -8.14
CA ILE A 94 32.99 12.25 -9.28
C ILE A 94 33.81 12.55 -10.52
N GLU A 95 34.75 13.50 -10.44
CA GLU A 95 35.62 13.88 -11.57
C GLU A 95 36.44 12.70 -12.10
N ARG A 96 36.80 11.77 -11.22
CA ARG A 96 37.61 10.60 -11.56
C ARG A 96 36.79 9.41 -12.07
N ASN A 97 35.47 9.40 -11.83
CA ASN A 97 34.57 8.32 -12.21
C ASN A 97 33.19 8.84 -12.70
N PRO A 98 33.15 9.75 -13.69
CA PRO A 98 31.89 10.39 -14.12
C PRO A 98 30.86 9.36 -14.60
N ASP A 99 31.32 8.38 -15.39
CA ASP A 99 30.46 7.34 -15.94
C ASP A 99 29.75 6.53 -14.83
N VAL A 100 30.42 6.26 -13.71
CA VAL A 100 29.82 5.51 -12.58
C VAL A 100 28.64 6.28 -11.98
N PHE A 101 28.78 7.60 -11.83
CA PHE A 101 27.69 8.43 -11.32
C PHE A 101 26.54 8.55 -12.32
N ASP A 102 26.82 8.60 -13.62
CA ASP A 102 25.77 8.56 -14.65
C ASP A 102 24.98 7.24 -14.62
N HIS A 103 25.66 6.10 -14.42
CA HIS A 103 24.98 4.81 -14.26
C HIS A 103 24.17 4.76 -12.96
N LEU A 104 24.70 5.29 -11.86
CA LEU A 104 23.98 5.35 -10.58
C LEU A 104 22.74 6.26 -10.66
N ALA A 105 22.86 7.42 -11.31
CA ALA A 105 21.75 8.33 -11.52
C ALA A 105 20.66 7.68 -12.38
N THR A 106 21.05 7.00 -13.46
CA THR A 106 20.15 6.26 -14.34
C THR A 106 19.45 5.14 -13.59
N ALA A 107 20.19 4.27 -12.91
CA ALA A 107 19.64 3.17 -12.12
C ALA A 107 18.73 3.65 -10.99
N GLY A 108 19.06 4.76 -10.35
CA GLY A 108 18.21 5.39 -9.32
C GLY A 108 16.88 5.89 -9.90
N SER A 109 16.91 6.49 -11.09
CA SER A 109 15.70 6.94 -11.78
C SER A 109 14.80 5.76 -12.20
N GLU A 110 15.40 4.67 -12.67
CA GLU A 110 14.70 3.44 -13.04
C GLU A 110 14.07 2.78 -11.82
N LEU A 111 14.78 2.73 -10.68
CA LEU A 111 14.24 2.18 -9.44
C LEU A 111 13.04 2.99 -8.93
N LEU A 112 13.10 4.32 -9.00
CA LEU A 112 11.97 5.20 -8.66
C LEU A 112 10.78 5.01 -9.62
N ALA A 113 11.05 4.87 -10.91
CA ALA A 113 10.02 4.61 -11.91
C ALA A 113 9.35 3.24 -11.70
N ALA A 114 10.15 2.20 -11.42
CA ALA A 114 9.66 0.86 -11.13
C ALA A 114 8.80 0.84 -9.85
N TYR A 115 9.23 1.53 -8.80
CA TYR A 115 8.43 1.68 -7.58
C TYR A 115 7.09 2.37 -7.86
N ARG A 116 7.11 3.51 -8.58
CA ARG A 116 5.88 4.22 -8.95
C ARG A 116 4.96 3.32 -9.77
N SER A 117 5.49 2.58 -10.73
CA SER A 117 4.73 1.63 -11.54
C SER A 117 4.11 0.50 -10.70
N ALA A 118 4.86 -0.03 -9.73
CA ALA A 118 4.35 -1.06 -8.81
C ALA A 118 3.22 -0.51 -7.92
N VAL A 119 3.36 0.73 -7.44
CA VAL A 119 2.32 1.44 -6.67
C VAL A 119 1.09 1.69 -7.54
N GLU A 120 1.24 2.29 -8.72
CA GLU A 120 0.13 2.54 -9.66
C GLU A 120 -0.57 1.24 -10.10
N GLY A 121 0.20 0.16 -10.29
CA GLY A 121 -0.35 -1.17 -10.62
C GLY A 121 -1.14 -1.77 -9.47
N SER A 122 -0.66 -1.61 -8.23
CA SER A 122 -1.40 -1.97 -7.03
C SER A 122 -2.67 -1.11 -6.92
N GLU A 123 -2.54 0.19 -7.23
CA GLU A 123 -3.62 1.15 -7.17
C GLU A 123 -4.73 0.89 -8.21
N ARG A 124 -4.38 0.35 -9.37
CA ARG A 124 -5.36 -0.05 -10.38
C ARG A 124 -6.04 -1.37 -10.05
N ARG A 125 -5.34 -2.30 -9.39
CA ARG A 125 -5.87 -3.63 -9.09
C ARG A 125 -7.02 -3.54 -8.09
N TRP A 126 -6.78 -2.94 -6.93
CA TRP A 126 -7.80 -2.77 -5.90
C TRP A 126 -8.95 -1.82 -6.29
N THR A 127 -8.72 -0.83 -7.17
CA THR A 127 -9.80 0.06 -7.65
C THR A 127 -10.65 -0.56 -8.77
N ARG A 128 -10.11 -1.54 -9.50
CA ARG A 128 -10.80 -2.18 -10.62
C ARG A 128 -11.61 -3.41 -10.19
N ASP A 129 -11.17 -4.11 -9.14
CA ASP A 129 -11.94 -5.21 -8.54
C ASP A 129 -13.31 -4.72 -8.02
N ASP A 130 -13.47 -3.42 -7.71
CA ASP A 130 -14.75 -2.81 -7.31
C ASP A 130 -15.75 -2.58 -8.48
N PHE A 131 -15.26 -2.64 -9.74
CA PHE A 131 -16.09 -2.42 -10.94
C PHE A 131 -16.43 -3.70 -11.71
N ASP A 132 -15.67 -4.78 -11.54
CA ASP A 132 -15.88 -6.06 -12.25
C ASP A 132 -16.79 -7.04 -11.49
N ASP A 133 -17.17 -6.76 -10.23
CA ASP A 133 -18.08 -7.61 -9.44
C ASP A 133 -19.59 -7.34 -9.71
N ARG A 134 -19.90 -6.58 -10.78
CA ARG A 134 -21.26 -6.46 -11.29
C ARG A 134 -21.47 -7.58 -12.32
N PRO A 135 -22.39 -8.55 -12.09
CA PRO A 135 -22.64 -9.58 -13.07
C PRO A 135 -23.09 -8.92 -14.36
N ALA A 136 -22.26 -9.04 -15.40
CA ALA A 136 -22.61 -8.64 -16.74
C ALA A 136 -23.83 -9.46 -17.15
N GLY A 137 -25.01 -8.87 -16.99
CA GLY A 137 -26.24 -9.37 -17.55
C GLY A 137 -26.04 -9.56 -19.05
N ARG A 138 -26.00 -10.84 -19.45
CA ARG A 138 -26.40 -11.35 -20.76
C ARG A 138 -25.73 -10.69 -21.98
N ARG A 139 -24.65 -11.34 -22.45
CA ARG A 139 -24.43 -11.44 -23.89
C ARG A 139 -25.47 -12.39 -24.49
N GLY A 140 -26.11 -11.95 -25.57
CA GLY A 140 -26.88 -12.70 -26.58
C GLY A 140 -27.32 -11.65 -27.59
N ASP A 141 -27.10 -11.73 -28.90
CA ASP A 141 -26.99 -12.83 -29.87
C ASP A 141 -25.64 -12.82 -30.64
N GLY A 142 -25.06 -13.87 -31.23
CA GLY A 142 -25.58 -15.17 -31.68
C GLY A 142 -25.89 -15.16 -33.19
N PRO A 143 -25.20 -15.94 -34.06
CA PRO A 143 -25.69 -16.18 -35.42
C PRO A 143 -26.55 -17.46 -35.47
N GLY A 144 -27.83 -17.28 -35.83
CA GLY A 144 -28.61 -18.17 -36.70
C GLY A 144 -29.22 -19.47 -36.13
N ASP A 145 -30.55 -19.41 -35.98
CA ASP A 145 -31.56 -20.45 -36.21
C ASP A 145 -31.79 -21.63 -35.24
N ASP A 146 -33.09 -21.91 -35.11
CA ASP A 146 -33.83 -22.86 -34.28
C ASP A 146 -33.39 -24.33 -34.34
N ASP A 147 -33.31 -24.97 -33.16
CA ASP A 147 -34.05 -26.20 -32.80
C ASP A 147 -33.70 -26.64 -31.36
N GLY A 148 -34.70 -26.77 -30.47
CA GLY A 148 -34.56 -27.37 -29.12
C GLY A 148 -34.56 -28.92 -29.15
N PRO A 149 -34.79 -29.66 -28.02
CA PRO A 149 -34.97 -29.27 -26.62
C PRO A 149 -34.27 -30.18 -25.55
N THR A 150 -34.47 -29.81 -24.26
CA THR A 150 -34.35 -30.57 -22.97
C THR A 150 -32.95 -30.71 -22.32
N GLY A 151 -32.76 -30.50 -21.01
CA GLY A 151 -33.72 -30.25 -19.92
C GLY A 151 -33.09 -29.98 -18.54
N THR A 152 -33.98 -29.57 -17.61
CA THR A 152 -34.07 -29.83 -16.14
C THR A 152 -32.98 -29.26 -15.22
N GLU A 153 -33.22 -28.49 -14.14
CA GLU A 153 -34.39 -28.26 -13.27
C GLU A 153 -34.27 -26.89 -12.56
N ARG A 154 -35.39 -26.30 -12.14
CA ARG A 154 -35.45 -25.10 -11.27
C ARG A 154 -35.68 -25.53 -9.83
N ILE A 155 -34.95 -24.91 -8.90
CA ILE A 155 -35.08 -25.08 -7.45
C ILE A 155 -36.29 -24.28 -6.99
N ASP A 156 -37.31 -24.96 -6.46
CA ASP A 156 -38.42 -24.33 -5.73
C ASP A 156 -38.01 -24.13 -4.27
N LEU A 157 -38.31 -22.93 -3.75
CA LEU A 157 -38.07 -22.53 -2.37
C LEU A 157 -39.41 -22.53 -1.63
N ASP A 158 -39.55 -23.47 -0.69
CA ASP A 158 -40.54 -23.44 0.39
C ASP A 158 -39.95 -22.75 1.63
#